data_AF-A0AA44GCC1-F1
#
_entry.id   AF-A0AA44GCC1-F1
#
_cell.length_a   1.000
_cell.length_b   1.000
_cell.length_c   1.000
_cell.angle_alpha   90.00
_cell.angle_beta   90.00
_cell.angle_gamma   90.00
#
_symmetry.space_group_name_H-M   'P 1'
#
loop_
_entity.id
_entity.type
_entity.pdbx_description
1 polymer ?
#
loop_
_entity_poly.entity_id
_entity_poly.type
_entity_poly.pdbx_seq_one_letter_code
_entity_poly.pdbx_strand_id
1 'polypeptide(L)'
;MSSDPLAMAPNTKRWLRVAQIGHFSLLVWVLLWHSVISPPAEFSPWFLTIAWTLPLLFPIKGIVAQKPYTFAWANFILLLYFLHSLTLVYIDEGERTLAIIELVITSIAFVGNTVYSRQRGRELGLKLKKLSEYKQEEQQRFSR
;
A
#
# COMPACT_ATOMS: atom_id res chain seq x y z
N MET A 1 7.14 -23.33 24.63
CA MET A 1 7.06 -21.85 24.73
C MET A 1 6.68 -21.35 23.35
N SER A 2 5.38 -21.19 23.12
CA SER A 2 4.76 -20.95 21.82
C SER A 2 5.30 -19.67 21.19
N SER A 3 6.03 -19.80 20.08
CA SER A 3 6.36 -18.70 19.18
C SER A 3 5.06 -18.22 18.54
N ASP A 4 4.42 -17.23 19.16
CA ASP A 4 3.21 -16.61 18.66
C ASP A 4 3.49 -16.02 17.25
N PRO A 5 2.83 -16.48 16.18
CA PRO A 5 3.03 -15.95 14.82
C PRO A 5 2.67 -14.46 14.69
N LEU A 6 2.05 -13.88 15.74
CA LEU A 6 1.72 -12.46 15.89
C LEU A 6 2.83 -11.64 16.59
N ALA A 7 3.90 -12.26 17.09
CA ALA A 7 5.01 -11.56 17.74
C ALA A 7 5.90 -10.83 16.73
N MET A 8 5.48 -9.63 16.32
CA MET A 8 6.28 -8.72 15.50
C MET A 8 7.32 -7.97 16.33
N ALA A 9 8.51 -7.75 15.76
CA ALA A 9 9.51 -6.87 16.36
C ALA A 9 8.94 -5.44 16.55
N PRO A 10 9.35 -4.72 17.61
CA PRO A 10 8.84 -3.37 17.89
C PRO A 10 9.05 -2.40 16.72
N ASN A 11 10.13 -2.59 15.94
CA ASN A 11 10.44 -1.80 14.75
C ASN A 11 9.42 -2.05 13.63
N THR A 12 9.05 -3.30 13.37
CA THR A 12 8.07 -3.70 12.36
C THR A 12 6.67 -3.16 12.68
N LYS A 13 6.29 -3.12 13.96
CA LYS A 13 5.04 -2.48 14.42
C LYS A 13 5.00 -0.96 14.20
N ARG A 14 6.15 -0.28 14.24
CA ARG A 14 6.21 1.17 13.92
C ARG A 14 5.96 1.39 12.42
N TRP A 15 6.61 0.61 11.57
CA TRP A 15 6.43 0.70 10.11
C TRP A 15 5.02 0.29 9.67
N LEU A 16 4.41 -0.69 10.34
CA LEU A 16 3.00 -1.04 10.15
C LEU A 16 2.09 0.17 10.40
N ARG A 17 2.30 0.87 11.52
CA ARG A 17 1.52 2.06 11.86
C ARG A 17 1.74 3.19 10.85
N VAL A 18 2.98 3.43 10.41
CA VAL A 18 3.27 4.44 9.37
C VAL A 18 2.55 4.11 8.07
N ALA A 19 2.58 2.85 7.64
CA ALA A 19 1.90 2.36 6.46
C ALA A 19 0.36 2.51 6.56
N GLN A 20 -0.21 2.10 7.70
CA GLN A 20 -1.64 2.26 7.98
C GLN A 20 -2.06 3.73 7.98
N ILE A 21 -1.34 4.57 8.74
CA ILE A 21 -1.59 6.00 8.83
C ILE A 21 -1.49 6.63 7.43
N GLY A 22 -0.45 6.32 6.66
CA GLY A 22 -0.31 6.83 5.29
C GLY A 22 -1.50 6.48 4.39
N HIS A 23 -1.98 5.23 4.47
CA HIS A 23 -3.15 4.78 3.69
C HIS A 23 -4.45 5.47 4.12
N PHE A 24 -4.69 5.62 5.43
CA PHE A 24 -5.86 6.32 5.95
C PHE A 24 -5.80 7.83 5.70
N SER A 25 -4.63 8.44 5.86
CA SER A 25 -4.39 9.85 5.54
C SER A 25 -4.68 10.12 4.08
N LEU A 26 -4.25 9.24 3.16
CA LEU A 26 -4.57 9.36 1.75
C LEU A 26 -6.07 9.24 1.50
N LEU A 27 -6.74 8.27 2.13
CA LEU A 27 -8.19 8.10 2.00
C LEU A 27 -8.95 9.35 2.43
N VAL A 28 -8.60 9.89 3.60
CA VAL A 28 -9.20 11.13 4.12
C VAL A 28 -8.90 12.30 3.20
N TRP A 29 -7.66 12.41 2.70
CA TRP A 29 -7.25 13.50 1.80
C TRP A 29 -8.06 13.49 0.49
N VAL A 30 -8.21 12.33 -0.16
CA VAL A 30 -8.98 12.17 -1.39
C VAL A 30 -10.45 12.54 -1.18
N LEU A 31 -11.04 12.08 -0.08
CA LEU A 31 -12.42 12.43 0.29
C LEU A 31 -12.58 13.94 0.53
N LEU A 32 -11.66 14.55 1.29
CA LEU A 32 -11.73 15.95 1.67
C LEU A 32 -11.54 16.85 0.43
N TRP A 33 -10.63 16.48 -0.47
CA TRP A 33 -10.41 17.19 -1.71
C TRP A 33 -11.65 17.18 -2.61
N HIS A 34 -12.13 16.00 -3.00
CA HIS A 34 -13.23 15.87 -3.98
C HIS A 34 -14.59 16.27 -3.40
N SER A 35 -14.77 16.16 -2.07
CA SER A 35 -16.05 16.52 -1.41
C SER A 35 -16.15 17.99 -1.02
N VAL A 36 -15.03 18.68 -0.74
CA VAL A 36 -15.07 20.01 -0.11
C VAL A 36 -14.28 21.06 -0.91
N ILE A 37 -13.12 20.70 -1.46
CA ILE A 37 -12.16 21.69 -1.96
C ILE A 37 -12.37 21.97 -3.46
N SER A 38 -12.57 20.93 -4.27
CA SER A 38 -12.85 21.10 -5.70
C SER A 38 -13.85 20.05 -6.20
N PRO A 39 -15.15 20.33 -6.08
CA PRO A 39 -16.18 19.49 -6.66
C PRO A 39 -16.08 19.55 -8.19
N PRO A 40 -15.87 18.42 -8.90
CA PRO A 40 -15.82 18.40 -10.35
C PRO A 40 -17.11 18.97 -10.94
N ALA A 41 -17.00 19.96 -11.83
CA ALA A 41 -18.15 20.64 -12.42
C ALA A 41 -18.91 19.77 -13.46
N GLU A 42 -18.25 18.75 -14.02
CA GLU A 42 -18.80 17.95 -15.14
C GLU A 42 -19.40 16.59 -14.71
N PHE A 43 -19.08 16.11 -13.50
CA PHE A 43 -19.56 14.82 -12.99
C PHE A 43 -20.08 14.99 -11.56
N SER A 44 -21.01 14.12 -11.13
CA SER A 44 -21.38 14.07 -9.70
C SER A 44 -20.11 13.86 -8.87
N PRO A 45 -19.76 14.78 -7.94
CA PRO A 45 -18.54 14.69 -7.13
C PRO A 45 -18.41 13.35 -6.40
N TRP A 46 -19.55 12.77 -6.03
CA TRP A 46 -19.64 11.46 -5.39
C TRP A 46 -19.27 10.30 -6.31
N PHE A 47 -19.56 10.38 -7.61
CA PHE A 47 -19.25 9.30 -8.54
C PHE A 47 -17.75 9.16 -8.76
N LEU A 48 -17.04 10.27 -9.02
CA LEU A 48 -15.58 10.29 -9.13
C LEU A 48 -14.93 9.88 -7.81
N THR A 49 -15.40 10.42 -6.69
CA THR A 49 -14.89 10.06 -5.36
C THR A 49 -15.02 8.57 -5.10
N ILE A 50 -16.17 7.96 -5.37
CA ILE A 50 -16.38 6.51 -5.18
C ILE A 50 -15.49 5.72 -6.14
N ALA A 51 -15.41 6.10 -7.41
CA ALA A 51 -14.58 5.41 -8.41
C ALA A 51 -13.10 5.40 -8.02
N TRP A 52 -12.57 6.50 -7.48
CA TRP A 52 -11.19 6.58 -6.98
C TRP A 52 -11.00 5.89 -5.62
N THR A 53 -11.98 5.97 -4.72
CA THR A 53 -11.92 5.36 -3.38
C THR A 53 -12.07 3.83 -3.44
N LEU A 54 -12.76 3.28 -4.44
CA LEU A 54 -13.00 1.84 -4.59
C LEU A 54 -11.71 1.01 -4.66
N PRO A 55 -10.73 1.35 -5.52
CA PRO A 55 -9.40 0.75 -5.47
C PRO A 55 -8.81 0.83 -4.07
N LEU A 56 -8.88 2.00 -3.42
CA LEU A 56 -8.26 2.25 -2.13
C LEU A 56 -8.86 1.44 -0.96
N LEU A 57 -10.11 0.98 -1.11
CA LEU A 57 -10.83 0.11 -0.14
C LEU A 57 -10.42 -1.36 -0.26
N PHE A 58 -10.03 -1.83 -1.44
CA PHE A 58 -9.61 -3.22 -1.67
C PHE A 58 -8.43 -3.70 -0.79
N PRO A 59 -7.35 -2.93 -0.58
CA PRO A 59 -6.24 -3.36 0.26
C PRO A 59 -6.57 -3.26 1.76
N ILE A 60 -7.63 -2.56 2.18
CA ILE A 60 -7.90 -2.35 3.62
C ILE A 60 -8.10 -3.66 4.36
N LYS A 61 -8.86 -4.61 3.78
CA LYS A 61 -9.06 -5.93 4.38
C LYS A 61 -7.74 -6.69 4.58
N GLY A 62 -6.81 -6.56 3.65
CA GLY A 62 -5.51 -7.22 3.76
C GLY A 62 -4.50 -6.48 4.66
N ILE A 63 -4.62 -5.15 4.78
CA ILE A 63 -3.85 -4.32 5.73
C ILE A 63 -4.24 -4.71 7.16
N VAL A 64 -5.54 -4.90 7.44
CA VAL A 64 -6.04 -5.41 8.72
C VAL A 64 -5.53 -6.83 8.98
N ALA A 65 -5.44 -7.67 7.94
CA ALA A 65 -4.88 -9.01 8.03
C ALA A 65 -3.33 -9.05 8.12
N GLN A 66 -2.65 -7.89 8.14
CA GLN A 66 -1.19 -7.75 8.27
C GLN A 66 -0.35 -8.57 7.27
N LYS A 67 -0.93 -8.92 6.11
CA LYS A 67 -0.26 -9.76 5.11
C LYS A 67 0.70 -8.90 4.28
N PRO A 68 2.00 -9.24 4.18
CA PRO A 68 2.98 -8.43 3.42
C PRO A 68 2.62 -8.28 1.93
N TYR A 69 1.96 -9.29 1.34
CA TYR A 69 1.47 -9.24 -0.04
C TYR A 69 0.51 -8.07 -0.26
N THR A 70 -0.34 -7.74 0.73
CA THR A 70 -1.31 -6.65 0.60
C THR A 70 -0.61 -5.30 0.62
N PHE A 71 0.48 -5.14 1.38
CA PHE A 71 1.26 -3.90 1.36
C PHE A 71 1.98 -3.70 0.01
N ALA A 72 2.44 -4.79 -0.62
CA ALA A 72 2.94 -4.73 -2.00
C ALA A 72 1.83 -4.36 -2.99
N TRP A 73 0.62 -4.91 -2.79
CA TRP A 73 -0.53 -4.60 -3.63
C TRP A 73 -1.03 -3.15 -3.45
N ALA A 74 -1.05 -2.65 -2.22
CA ALA A 74 -1.36 -1.26 -1.89
C ALA A 74 -0.38 -0.28 -2.57
N ASN A 75 0.89 -0.67 -2.73
CA ASN A 75 1.86 0.12 -3.49
C ASN A 75 1.49 0.29 -4.96
N PHE A 76 0.90 -0.72 -5.61
CA PHE A 76 0.43 -0.56 -6.99
C PHE A 76 -0.68 0.48 -7.10
N ILE A 77 -1.56 0.56 -6.10
CA ILE A 77 -2.59 1.60 -6.04
C ILE A 77 -1.96 2.96 -5.80
N LEU A 78 -1.03 3.07 -4.84
CA LEU A 78 -0.33 4.32 -4.55
C LEU A 78 0.37 4.91 -5.78
N LEU A 79 0.89 4.08 -6.69
CA LEU A 79 1.48 4.54 -7.94
C LEU A 79 0.48 5.26 -8.86
N LEU A 80 -0.77 4.81 -8.92
CA LEU A 80 -1.82 5.50 -9.69
C LEU A 80 -2.10 6.88 -9.10
N TYR A 81 -2.19 6.97 -7.76
CA TYR A 81 -2.38 8.25 -7.07
C TYR A 81 -1.17 9.17 -7.23
N PHE A 82 0.04 8.63 -7.12
CA PHE A 82 1.28 9.38 -7.33
C PHE A 82 1.31 10.00 -8.74
N LEU A 83 0.97 9.20 -9.77
CA LEU A 83 0.90 9.69 -11.15
C LEU A 83 -0.18 10.76 -11.31
N HIS A 84 -1.34 10.58 -10.69
CA HIS A 84 -2.43 11.55 -10.71
C HIS A 84 -2.01 12.89 -10.08
N SER A 85 -1.49 12.88 -8.86
CA SER A 85 -1.03 14.09 -8.18
C SER A 85 0.11 14.75 -8.96
N LEU A 86 1.06 13.98 -9.51
CA LEU A 86 2.13 14.53 -10.35
C LEU A 86 1.60 15.21 -11.61
N THR A 87 0.58 14.62 -12.23
CA THR A 87 -0.07 15.17 -13.43
C THR A 87 -0.80 16.46 -13.10
N LEU A 88 -1.52 16.52 -11.97
CA LEU A 88 -2.16 17.75 -11.47
C LEU A 88 -1.13 18.83 -11.16
N VAL A 89 0.00 18.49 -10.53
CA VAL A 89 1.09 19.46 -10.25
C VAL A 89 1.66 20.06 -11.55
N TYR A 90 1.66 19.31 -12.64
CA TYR A 90 2.25 19.72 -13.91
C TYR A 90 1.26 20.48 -14.81
N ILE A 91 -0.02 20.08 -14.82
CA ILE A 91 -1.03 20.61 -15.75
C ILE A 91 -1.81 21.77 -15.14
N ASP A 92 -2.10 21.74 -13.84
CA ASP A 92 -2.99 22.70 -13.20
C ASP A 92 -2.23 23.65 -12.25
N GLU A 93 -2.38 24.96 -12.47
CA GLU A 93 -1.77 25.99 -11.62
C GLU A 93 -2.65 26.32 -10.40
N GLY A 94 -3.96 26.10 -10.48
CA GLY A 94 -4.92 26.43 -9.41
C GLY A 94 -4.84 25.50 -8.22
N GLU A 95 -4.77 24.19 -8.45
CA GLU A 95 -4.79 23.17 -7.39
C GLU A 95 -3.41 22.58 -7.06
N ARG A 96 -2.35 23.19 -7.60
CA ARG A 96 -0.97 22.70 -7.49
C ARG A 96 -0.52 22.42 -6.06
N THR A 97 -0.88 23.29 -5.10
CA THR A 97 -0.50 23.12 -3.68
C THR A 97 -1.13 21.87 -3.08
N LEU A 98 -2.41 21.61 -3.38
CA LEU A 98 -3.11 20.42 -2.92
C LEU A 98 -2.48 19.16 -3.51
N ALA A 99 -2.12 19.22 -4.79
CA ALA A 99 -1.50 18.11 -5.52
C ALA A 99 -0.11 17.79 -4.97
N ILE A 100 0.66 18.81 -4.55
CA ILE A 100 1.94 18.61 -3.86
C ILE A 100 1.74 17.91 -2.51
N ILE A 101 0.73 18.31 -1.72
CA ILE A 101 0.46 17.67 -0.42
C ILE A 101 0.09 16.20 -0.64
N GLU A 102 -0.76 15.90 -1.62
CA GLU A 102 -1.10 14.52 -1.95
C GLU A 102 0.11 13.71 -2.41
N LEU A 103 0.97 14.32 -3.24
CA LEU A 103 2.22 13.71 -3.69
C LEU A 103 3.16 13.38 -2.52
N VAL A 104 3.22 14.24 -1.51
CA VAL A 104 4.03 14.00 -0.31
C VAL A 104 3.41 12.87 0.53
N ILE A 105 2.09 12.88 0.74
CA ILE A 105 1.39 11.83 1.50
C ILE A 105 1.55 10.47 0.81
N THR A 106 1.32 10.39 -0.51
CA THR A 106 1.53 9.17 -1.31
C THR A 106 2.96 8.67 -1.21
N SER A 107 3.95 9.56 -1.30
CA SER A 107 5.38 9.21 -1.20
C SER A 107 5.73 8.62 0.16
N ILE A 108 5.25 9.23 1.25
CA ILE A 108 5.47 8.72 2.62
C ILE A 108 4.79 7.36 2.80
N ALA A 109 3.54 7.21 2.34
CA ALA A 109 2.80 5.96 2.39
C ALA A 109 3.50 4.86 1.58
N PHE A 110 4.04 5.19 0.40
CA PHE A 110 4.79 4.28 -0.45
C PHE A 110 6.06 3.76 0.21
N VAL A 111 6.85 4.65 0.82
CA VAL A 111 8.06 4.25 1.56
C VAL A 111 7.69 3.39 2.77
N GLY A 112 6.66 3.78 3.52
CA GLY A 112 6.16 3.02 4.67
C GLY A 112 5.71 1.60 4.30
N ASN A 113 4.90 1.47 3.26
CA ASN A 113 4.42 0.18 2.74
C ASN A 113 5.57 -0.70 2.23
N THR A 114 6.53 -0.11 1.51
CA THR A 114 7.69 -0.83 0.96
C THR A 114 8.57 -1.40 2.07
N VAL A 115 8.92 -0.56 3.06
CA VAL A 115 9.79 -0.96 4.18
C VAL A 115 9.10 -2.03 5.03
N TYR A 116 7.81 -1.85 5.34
CA TYR A 116 7.03 -2.83 6.10
C TYR A 116 6.92 -4.16 5.36
N SER A 117 6.54 -4.15 4.08
CA SER A 117 6.41 -5.38 3.28
C SER A 117 7.71 -6.17 3.24
N ARG A 118 8.85 -5.46 3.07
CA ARG A 118 10.18 -6.08 3.05
C ARG A 118 10.59 -6.64 4.40
N GLN A 119 10.32 -5.94 5.51
CA GLN A 119 10.63 -6.43 6.86
C GLN A 119 9.74 -7.62 7.23
N ARG A 120 8.44 -7.52 7.02
CA ARG A 120 7.49 -8.59 7.33
C ARG A 120 7.69 -9.83 6.44
N GLY A 121 8.07 -9.64 5.18
CA GLY A 121 8.48 -10.73 4.29
C GLY A 121 9.73 -11.47 4.77
N ARG A 122 10.70 -10.75 5.37
CA ARG A 122 11.88 -11.36 6.00
C ARG A 122 11.53 -12.08 7.31
N GLU A 123 10.66 -11.50 8.14
CA GLU A 123 10.20 -12.09 9.42
C GLU A 123 9.40 -13.38 9.22
N LEU A 124 8.50 -13.41 8.23
CA LEU A 124 7.68 -14.58 7.94
C LEU A 124 8.49 -15.74 7.33
N GLY A 125 9.80 -15.57 7.14
CA GLY A 125 10.66 -16.64 6.68
C GLY A 125 10.23 -17.20 5.34
N LEU A 126 9.58 -16.38 4.49
CA LEU A 126 9.26 -16.68 3.07
C LEU A 126 10.56 -16.78 2.23
N LYS A 127 11.59 -17.42 2.77
CA LYS A 127 12.56 -18.14 1.97
C LYS A 127 11.75 -19.19 1.23
N LEU A 128 11.41 -18.88 -0.02
CA LEU A 128 11.12 -19.92 -1.00
C LEU A 128 12.23 -20.96 -0.83
N LYS A 129 11.84 -22.19 -0.44
CA LYS A 129 12.75 -23.31 -0.31
C LYS A 129 13.59 -23.34 -1.57
N LYS A 130 14.91 -23.32 -1.43
CA LYS A 130 15.78 -23.05 -2.58
C LYS A 130 15.49 -24.09 -3.64
N LEU A 131 15.46 -23.70 -4.92
CA LEU A 131 15.18 -24.63 -6.02
C LEU A 131 16.11 -25.86 -6.00
N SER A 132 17.32 -25.72 -5.42
CA SER A 132 18.26 -26.81 -5.16
C SER A 132 17.73 -27.87 -4.18
N GLU A 133 17.02 -27.46 -3.13
CA GLU A 133 16.42 -28.35 -2.13
C GLU A 133 15.19 -29.06 -2.71
N TYR A 134 14.39 -28.38 -3.55
CA TYR A 134 13.31 -29.03 -4.32
C TYR A 134 13.83 -30.09 -5.30
N LYS A 135 14.88 -29.77 -6.05
CA LYS A 135 15.50 -30.71 -7.00
C LYS A 135 16.08 -31.94 -6.29
N GLN A 136 16.67 -31.76 -5.11
CA GLN A 136 17.21 -32.87 -4.32
C GLN A 136 16.11 -33.79 -3.76
N GLU A 137 14.99 -33.21 -3.30
CA GLU A 137 13.83 -34.01 -2.85
C GLU A 137 13.15 -34.76 -4.00
N GLU A 138 12.99 -34.13 -5.16
CA GLU A 138 12.45 -34.83 -6.34
C GLU A 138 13.39 -35.96 -6.77
N GLN A 139 14.70 -35.72 -6.85
CA GLN A 139 15.68 -36.78 -7.18
C GLN A 139 15.61 -37.95 -6.19
N GLN A 140 15.54 -37.68 -4.89
CA GLN A 140 15.41 -38.74 -3.87
C GLN A 140 14.07 -39.48 -3.92
N ARG A 141 13.00 -38.80 -4.35
CA ARG A 141 11.66 -39.38 -4.47
C ARG A 141 11.49 -40.22 -5.74
N PHE A 142 12.19 -39.87 -6.82
CA PHE A 142 12.21 -40.63 -8.08
C PHE A 142 13.30 -41.71 -8.12
N SER A 143 14.27 -41.69 -7.20
CA SER A 143 15.33 -42.71 -7.07
C SER A 143 14.99 -43.86 -6.11
N ARG A 144 13.73 -43.99 -5.69
CA ARG A 144 13.24 -45.01 -4.75
C ARG A 144 12.13 -45.82 -5.40
#